data_AF-V9IGM7-F1
#
_entry.id   AF-V9IGM7-F1
#
_cell.length_a   1.000
_cell.length_b   1.000
_cell.length_c   1.000
_cell.angle_alpha   90.00
_cell.angle_beta   90.00
_cell.angle_gamma   90.00
#
_symmetry.space_group_name_H-M   'P 1'
#
loop_
_entity.id
_entity.type
_entity.pdbx_description
1 polymer ?
#
loop_
_entity_poly.entity_id
_entity_poly.type
_entity_poly.pdbx_seq_one_letter_code
_entity_poly.pdbx_strand_id
1 'polypeptide(L)'
;MGTVHAKESNMSRNINETSSNNTEKQNFRKNNSEKMNLFEKRKEEPIDLHSVKARVDRIHVDGLIRTKDDIIKAQVIELFKAQDFYDVVLRAYKVREKLQGLGCFGNIGIYIDTSQGPRATPEGVEVTFMVREIRRLTGGISTMVGNNEGSVIVHAKAPNLFGRGERLQMEYSYGSKSSTNISISAVKPFIDNWRHTVLTGSVFNTSNRFPWSGFSQCDKGFLLDIGLNPDGAGTLKHNLQYESYI
;
A
#
# COMPACT_ATOMS: atom_id res chain seq x y z
N MET A 1 0.41 -28.47 -7.45
CA MET A 1 1.10 -27.47 -8.30
C MET A 1 0.03 -26.80 -9.14
N GLY A 2 -0.29 -25.53 -8.87
CA GLY A 2 -1.45 -24.86 -9.47
C GLY A 2 -1.11 -24.25 -10.83
N THR A 3 -1.93 -24.55 -11.85
CA THR A 3 -1.85 -23.95 -13.20
C THR A 3 -2.73 -22.70 -13.27
N VAL A 4 -2.18 -21.63 -13.84
CA VAL A 4 -2.89 -20.37 -14.10
C VAL A 4 -3.19 -20.29 -15.61
N HIS A 5 -4.46 -20.08 -15.97
CA HIS A 5 -4.87 -19.88 -17.36
C HIS A 5 -5.23 -18.42 -17.60
N ALA A 6 -4.55 -17.76 -18.53
CA ALA A 6 -4.97 -16.48 -19.09
C ALA A 6 -5.85 -16.72 -20.31
N LYS A 7 -6.93 -15.94 -20.45
CA LYS A 7 -7.95 -16.08 -21.50
C LYS A 7 -7.50 -15.32 -22.76
N GLU A 8 -7.32 -16.03 -23.87
CA GLU A 8 -7.10 -15.43 -25.19
C GLU A 8 -8.41 -14.87 -25.79
N SER A 9 -8.29 -13.75 -26.49
CA SER A 9 -9.38 -13.05 -27.16
C SER A 9 -9.70 -13.69 -28.52
N ASN A 10 -10.89 -14.28 -28.63
CA ASN A 10 -11.42 -14.84 -29.88
C ASN A 10 -11.73 -13.72 -30.89
N MET A 11 -10.97 -13.66 -31.99
CA MET A 11 -11.39 -12.96 -33.22
C MET A 11 -11.60 -14.01 -34.31
N SER A 12 -12.84 -14.10 -34.76
CA SER A 12 -13.38 -15.08 -35.70
C SER A 12 -12.75 -15.00 -37.09
N ARG A 13 -12.44 -16.16 -37.67
CA ARG A 13 -12.33 -16.35 -39.12
C ARG A 13 -13.04 -17.63 -39.54
N ASN A 14 -14.20 -17.44 -40.16
CA ASN A 14 -14.76 -18.42 -41.08
C ASN A 14 -14.17 -18.18 -42.46
N ILE A 15 -14.10 -19.28 -43.23
CA ILE A 15 -14.31 -19.44 -44.67
C ILE A 15 -13.23 -20.33 -45.29
N ASN A 16 -13.76 -21.40 -45.87
CA ASN A 16 -13.14 -22.48 -46.61
C ASN A 16 -12.50 -22.04 -47.93
N GLU A 17 -11.80 -23.02 -48.49
CA GLU A 17 -11.58 -23.27 -49.92
C GLU A 17 -10.38 -22.60 -50.62
N THR A 18 -9.33 -23.42 -50.62
CA THR A 18 -8.32 -23.64 -51.65
C THR A 18 -8.84 -23.53 -53.09
N SER A 19 -8.11 -22.78 -53.92
CA SER A 19 -7.88 -23.09 -55.34
C SER A 19 -6.60 -22.40 -55.84
N SER A 20 -5.63 -23.22 -56.23
CA SER A 20 -4.71 -23.07 -57.37
C SER A 20 -3.92 -21.75 -57.58
N ASN A 21 -2.58 -21.78 -57.47
CA ASN A 21 -1.66 -21.76 -58.62
C ASN A 21 -0.22 -21.37 -58.25
N ASN A 22 0.72 -22.01 -58.95
CA ASN A 22 2.08 -22.32 -58.50
C ASN A 22 3.17 -21.38 -59.07
N THR A 23 2.87 -20.12 -59.37
CA THR A 23 3.74 -19.30 -60.24
C THR A 23 4.31 -18.00 -59.63
N GLU A 24 4.20 -17.79 -58.32
CA GLU A 24 4.74 -16.58 -57.65
C GLU A 24 5.97 -16.83 -56.74
N LYS A 25 6.41 -18.09 -56.61
CA LYS A 25 7.42 -18.49 -55.60
C LYS A 25 8.86 -18.05 -55.89
N GLN A 26 9.18 -17.52 -57.07
CA GLN A 26 10.57 -17.17 -57.41
C GLN A 26 10.93 -15.69 -57.16
N ASN A 27 9.98 -14.76 -57.23
CA ASN A 27 10.27 -13.33 -57.03
C ASN A 27 10.19 -12.85 -55.57
N PHE A 28 9.61 -13.65 -54.67
CA PHE A 28 9.57 -13.33 -53.23
C PHE A 28 10.85 -13.68 -52.46
N ARG A 29 11.76 -14.49 -53.03
CA ARG A 29 12.98 -14.92 -52.32
C ARG A 29 14.10 -13.90 -52.34
N LYS A 30 14.15 -13.00 -53.33
CA LYS A 30 15.24 -12.01 -53.44
C LYS A 30 15.04 -10.77 -52.57
N ASN A 31 13.79 -10.39 -52.30
CA ASN A 31 13.49 -9.20 -51.48
C ASN A 31 13.49 -9.48 -49.96
N ASN A 32 13.57 -10.76 -49.57
CA ASN A 32 13.62 -11.16 -48.16
C ASN A 32 15.04 -11.20 -47.59
N SER A 33 16.08 -11.26 -48.42
CA SER A 33 17.47 -11.27 -47.93
C SER A 33 17.94 -9.90 -47.44
N GLU A 34 17.39 -8.80 -47.95
CA GLU A 34 17.79 -7.44 -47.54
C GLU A 34 17.02 -6.94 -46.30
N LYS A 35 15.82 -7.46 -46.03
CA LYS A 35 15.00 -7.08 -44.86
C LYS A 35 15.33 -7.87 -43.59
N MET A 36 16.22 -8.86 -43.65
CA MET A 36 16.60 -9.69 -42.50
C MET A 36 17.73 -9.11 -41.65
N ASN A 37 18.28 -7.94 -41.99
CA ASN A 37 19.33 -7.27 -41.21
C ASN A 37 18.85 -6.08 -40.35
N LEU A 38 17.54 -5.78 -40.31
CA LEU A 38 17.00 -4.64 -39.54
C LEU A 38 16.36 -5.04 -38.20
N PHE A 39 16.38 -6.32 -37.85
CA PHE A 39 16.05 -6.82 -36.52
C PHE A 39 17.32 -7.38 -35.87
N GLU A 40 18.35 -6.55 -35.83
CA GLU A 40 19.45 -6.73 -34.89
C GLU A 40 18.85 -6.56 -33.49
N LYS A 41 18.38 -7.68 -32.95
CA LYS A 41 17.93 -7.82 -31.57
C LYS A 41 19.09 -7.35 -30.71
N ARG A 42 19.07 -6.08 -30.27
CA ARG A 42 20.02 -5.55 -29.29
C ARG A 42 20.07 -6.58 -28.18
N LYS A 43 21.21 -7.25 -28.04
CA LYS A 43 21.50 -8.00 -26.82
C LYS A 43 21.50 -6.95 -25.72
N GLU A 44 20.38 -6.82 -25.04
CA GLU A 44 20.31 -6.09 -23.79
C GLU A 44 21.21 -6.86 -22.84
N GLU A 45 22.48 -6.44 -22.77
CA GLU A 45 23.37 -6.91 -21.72
C GLU A 45 22.70 -6.57 -20.38
N PRO A 46 22.74 -7.48 -19.40
CA PRO A 46 22.16 -7.18 -18.09
C PRO A 46 22.85 -5.93 -17.54
N ILE A 47 22.13 -4.81 -17.50
CA ILE A 47 22.65 -3.55 -17.00
C ILE A 47 22.85 -3.75 -15.50
N ASP A 48 24.10 -3.66 -15.06
CA ASP A 48 24.43 -3.73 -13.65
C ASP A 48 24.01 -2.41 -12.98
N LEU A 49 22.85 -2.42 -12.32
CA LEU A 49 22.23 -1.24 -11.72
C LEU A 49 23.09 -0.61 -10.60
N HIS A 50 24.07 -1.36 -10.11
CA HIS A 50 25.09 -0.89 -9.15
C HIS A 50 26.17 -0.02 -9.79
N SER A 51 26.41 -0.16 -11.09
CA SER A 51 27.43 0.63 -11.79
C SER A 51 26.92 2.01 -12.22
N VAL A 52 25.60 2.23 -12.20
CA VAL A 52 24.98 3.48 -12.63
C VAL A 52 24.85 4.41 -11.42
N LYS A 53 25.70 5.43 -11.38
CA LYS A 53 25.57 6.52 -10.41
C LYS A 53 24.30 7.31 -10.71
N ALA A 54 23.51 7.59 -9.68
CA ALA A 54 22.29 8.36 -9.82
C ALA A 54 22.01 9.13 -8.53
N ARG A 55 21.71 10.42 -8.68
CA ARG A 55 21.41 11.32 -7.57
C ARG A 55 20.01 11.88 -7.70
N VAL A 56 19.26 11.87 -6.60
CA VAL A 56 17.90 12.42 -6.58
C VAL A 56 17.96 13.94 -6.51
N ASP A 57 17.54 14.62 -7.57
CA ASP A 57 17.50 16.09 -7.62
C ASP A 57 16.15 16.61 -7.12
N ARG A 58 15.04 15.95 -7.47
CA ARG A 58 13.68 16.36 -7.07
C ARG A 58 12.81 15.18 -6.69
N ILE A 59 11.89 15.44 -5.76
CA ILE A 59 10.86 14.49 -5.34
C ILE A 59 9.51 15.19 -5.48
N HIS A 60 8.61 14.58 -6.24
CA HIS A 60 7.23 15.02 -6.39
C HIS A 60 6.31 14.04 -5.66
N VAL A 61 5.28 14.58 -4.99
CA VAL A 61 4.26 13.76 -4.33
C VAL A 61 2.90 14.29 -4.76
N ASP A 62 2.28 13.57 -5.69
CA ASP A 62 1.04 13.98 -6.34
C ASP A 62 -0.14 13.21 -5.77
N GLY A 63 -1.30 13.89 -5.66
CA GLY A 63 -2.53 13.31 -5.12
C GLY A 63 -2.72 13.50 -3.60
N LEU A 64 -1.91 14.37 -2.98
CA LEU A 64 -2.16 14.90 -1.64
C LEU A 64 -3.36 15.86 -1.68
N ILE A 65 -4.29 15.69 -0.75
CA ILE A 65 -5.50 16.53 -0.64
C ILE A 65 -5.64 17.04 0.79
N ARG A 66 -5.53 16.16 1.79
CA ARG A 66 -5.70 16.50 3.20
C ARG A 66 -4.44 16.24 4.02
N THR A 67 -3.61 15.30 3.61
CA THR A 67 -2.38 14.96 4.34
C THR A 67 -1.41 16.13 4.26
N LYS A 68 -0.85 16.52 5.40
CA LYS A 68 0.06 17.66 5.47
C LYS A 68 1.45 17.31 4.96
N ASP A 69 2.07 18.27 4.31
CA ASP A 69 3.42 18.14 3.74
C ASP A 69 4.50 17.88 4.79
N ASP A 70 4.28 18.31 6.05
CA ASP A 70 5.23 18.11 7.14
C ASP A 70 5.54 16.61 7.35
N ILE A 71 4.49 15.77 7.41
CA ILE A 71 4.64 14.32 7.54
C ILE A 71 5.26 13.69 6.31
N ILE A 72 4.87 14.15 5.11
CA ILE A 72 5.39 13.60 3.86
C ILE A 72 6.88 13.89 3.71
N LYS A 73 7.29 15.14 3.97
CA LYS A 73 8.70 15.56 3.95
C LYS A 73 9.57 14.72 4.88
N ALA A 74 9.08 14.42 6.10
CA ALA A 74 9.79 13.57 7.04
C ALA A 74 10.06 12.15 6.49
N GLN A 75 9.13 11.58 5.70
CA GLN A 75 9.31 10.24 5.14
C GLN A 75 10.24 10.22 3.92
N VAL A 76 10.17 11.23 3.05
CA VAL A 76 10.93 11.25 1.78
C VAL A 76 12.38 11.72 1.94
N ILE A 77 12.75 12.35 3.07
CA ILE A 77 14.07 12.98 3.25
C ILE A 77 15.24 12.00 3.13
N GLU A 78 15.01 10.72 3.44
CA GLU A 78 16.01 9.66 3.34
C GLU A 78 16.36 9.31 1.89
N LEU A 79 15.46 9.60 0.94
CA LEU A 79 15.65 9.32 -0.48
C LEU A 79 16.74 10.20 -1.10
N PHE A 80 16.93 11.43 -0.60
CA PHE A 80 17.99 12.33 -1.05
C PHE A 80 19.40 11.85 -0.71
N LYS A 81 19.54 10.89 0.20
CA LYS A 81 20.84 10.33 0.62
C LYS A 81 21.30 9.18 -0.30
N ALA A 82 20.58 8.86 -1.38
CA ALA A 82 20.94 7.83 -2.34
C ALA A 82 22.10 8.29 -3.25
N GLN A 83 22.99 7.37 -3.61
CA GLN A 83 24.16 7.65 -4.47
C GLN A 83 24.15 6.87 -5.80
N ASP A 84 23.53 5.68 -5.81
CA ASP A 84 23.45 4.80 -6.97
C ASP A 84 22.00 4.57 -7.38
N PHE A 85 21.76 4.22 -8.65
CA PHE A 85 20.40 3.96 -9.14
C PHE A 85 19.72 2.81 -8.39
N TYR A 86 20.47 1.73 -8.11
CA TYR A 86 19.98 0.64 -7.26
C TYR A 86 19.51 1.13 -5.88
N ASP A 87 20.29 2.01 -5.26
CA ASP A 87 19.97 2.57 -3.94
C ASP A 87 18.76 3.53 -3.99
N VAL A 88 18.60 4.29 -5.08
CA VAL A 88 17.40 5.10 -5.34
C VAL A 88 16.16 4.21 -5.38
N VAL A 89 16.20 3.10 -6.14
CA VAL A 89 15.07 2.16 -6.24
C VAL A 89 14.78 1.54 -4.88
N LEU A 90 15.80 1.03 -4.19
CA LEU A 90 15.63 0.39 -2.88
C LEU A 90 15.02 1.36 -1.85
N ARG A 91 15.51 2.59 -1.80
CA ARG A 91 14.99 3.61 -0.87
C ARG A 91 13.63 4.12 -1.28
N ALA A 92 13.32 4.24 -2.57
CA ALA A 92 11.99 4.61 -3.02
C ALA A 92 10.95 3.58 -2.56
N TYR A 93 11.29 2.29 -2.59
CA TYR A 93 10.44 1.23 -2.01
C TYR A 93 10.30 1.37 -0.48
N LYS A 94 11.38 1.62 0.26
CA LYS A 94 11.30 1.89 1.72
C LYS A 94 10.42 3.09 2.04
N VAL A 95 10.54 4.18 1.27
CA VAL A 95 9.70 5.38 1.42
C VAL A 95 8.24 5.05 1.12
N ARG A 96 7.96 4.25 0.09
CA ARG A 96 6.60 3.76 -0.18
C ARG A 96 6.04 2.95 0.98
N GLU A 97 6.82 2.04 1.58
CA GLU A 97 6.40 1.28 2.76
C GLU A 97 6.10 2.20 3.95
N LYS A 98 6.96 3.20 4.20
CA LYS A 98 6.72 4.23 5.22
C LYS A 98 5.43 4.99 4.96
N LEU A 99 5.19 5.45 3.74
CA LEU A 99 3.96 6.15 3.34
C LEU A 99 2.73 5.23 3.47
N GLN A 100 2.83 3.96 3.12
CA GLN A 100 1.76 2.97 3.31
C GLN A 100 1.48 2.74 4.81
N GLY A 101 2.53 2.69 5.63
CA GLY A 101 2.45 2.56 7.09
C GLY A 101 1.74 3.73 7.79
N LEU A 102 1.71 4.91 7.18
CA LEU A 102 0.90 6.05 7.66
C LEU A 102 -0.60 5.72 7.68
N GLY A 103 -1.06 4.78 6.86
CA GLY A 103 -2.47 4.41 6.75
C GLY A 103 -3.37 5.54 6.22
N CYS A 104 -2.78 6.51 5.52
CA CYS A 104 -3.47 7.66 4.91
C CYS A 104 -3.77 7.44 3.43
N PHE A 105 -3.00 6.56 2.77
CA PHE A 105 -3.05 6.31 1.34
C PHE A 105 -3.52 4.89 1.05
N GLY A 106 -4.42 4.74 0.08
CA GLY A 106 -4.91 3.44 -0.36
C GLY A 106 -4.07 2.83 -1.47
N ASN A 107 -3.48 3.66 -2.33
CA ASN A 107 -2.56 3.23 -3.39
C ASN A 107 -1.41 4.23 -3.52
N ILE A 108 -0.20 3.72 -3.79
CA ILE A 108 1.04 4.47 -3.93
C ILE A 108 1.81 3.89 -5.13
N GLY A 109 1.90 4.68 -6.20
CA GLY A 109 2.77 4.41 -7.35
C GLY A 109 4.08 5.18 -7.23
N ILE A 110 5.17 4.60 -7.75
CA ILE A 110 6.49 5.22 -7.83
C ILE A 110 6.84 5.34 -9.31
N TYR A 111 7.21 6.53 -9.75
CA TYR A 111 7.78 6.79 -11.06
C TYR A 111 9.16 7.40 -10.88
N ILE A 112 10.14 6.90 -11.63
CA ILE A 112 11.52 7.39 -11.58
C ILE A 112 11.86 7.80 -13.00
N ASP A 113 12.09 9.09 -13.19
CA ASP A 113 12.42 9.70 -14.47
C ASP A 113 13.78 10.39 -14.39
N THR A 114 14.43 10.57 -15.53
CA THR A 114 15.65 11.40 -15.62
C THR A 114 15.31 12.86 -15.41
N SER A 115 16.13 13.61 -14.66
CA SER A 115 15.88 15.03 -14.46
C SER A 115 16.07 15.82 -15.76
N GLN A 116 15.14 16.74 -16.03
CA GLN A 116 15.13 17.56 -17.24
C GLN A 116 15.14 19.04 -16.87
N GLY A 117 15.96 19.84 -17.55
CA GLY A 117 15.96 21.30 -17.46
C GLY A 117 17.27 21.94 -16.98
N PRO A 118 17.30 23.27 -16.80
CA PRO A 118 18.55 24.03 -16.63
C PRO A 118 19.30 23.77 -15.31
N ARG A 119 18.60 23.17 -14.32
CA ARG A 119 19.14 22.82 -12.99
C ARG A 119 19.35 21.30 -12.82
N ALA A 120 19.08 20.51 -13.87
CA ALA A 120 19.26 19.07 -13.86
C ALA A 120 20.76 18.74 -13.82
N THR A 121 21.14 17.80 -12.96
CA THR A 121 22.50 17.24 -13.02
C THR A 121 22.58 16.11 -14.04
N PRO A 122 23.77 15.84 -14.62
CA PRO A 122 23.93 14.80 -15.63
C PRO A 122 23.54 13.39 -15.14
N GLU A 123 23.67 13.16 -13.83
CA GLU A 123 23.31 11.93 -13.13
C GLU A 123 22.00 12.09 -12.31
N GLY A 124 21.25 13.15 -12.60
CA GLY A 124 20.07 13.54 -11.84
C GLY A 124 18.84 12.71 -12.19
N VAL A 125 18.12 12.26 -11.17
CA VAL A 125 16.83 11.60 -11.29
C VAL A 125 15.76 12.35 -10.49
N GLU A 126 14.54 12.31 -11.00
CA GLU A 126 13.34 12.84 -10.36
C GLU A 126 12.45 11.66 -9.96
N VAL A 127 12.00 11.64 -8.70
CA VAL A 127 11.13 10.57 -8.19
C VAL A 127 9.76 11.14 -7.90
N THR A 128 8.75 10.62 -8.59
CA THR A 128 7.35 11.04 -8.44
C THR A 128 6.55 9.94 -7.75
N PHE A 129 6.03 10.26 -6.56
CA PHE A 129 5.10 9.40 -5.83
C PHE A 129 3.67 9.81 -6.18
N MET A 130 2.96 8.97 -6.93
CA MET A 130 1.53 9.14 -7.14
C MET A 130 0.75 8.45 -6.03
N VAL A 131 0.15 9.24 -5.15
CA VAL A 131 -0.62 8.73 -4.01
C VAL A 131 -2.11 8.93 -4.21
N ARG A 132 -2.91 7.99 -3.70
CA ARG A 132 -4.37 8.12 -3.60
C ARG A 132 -4.78 8.09 -2.14
N GLU A 133 -5.20 9.22 -1.61
CA GLU A 133 -5.71 9.31 -0.24
C GLU A 133 -6.97 8.45 -0.02
N ILE A 134 -7.06 7.83 1.15
CA ILE A 134 -8.24 7.09 1.59
C ILE A 134 -9.37 8.08 1.90
N ARG A 135 -10.61 7.65 1.67
CA ARG A 135 -11.81 8.43 2.01
C ARG A 135 -11.85 8.79 3.50
N ARG A 136 -12.48 9.92 3.82
CA ARG A 136 -12.58 10.46 5.19
C ARG A 136 -13.28 9.52 6.16
N LEU A 137 -14.24 8.74 5.66
CA LEU A 137 -14.97 7.74 6.41
C LEU A 137 -15.04 6.47 5.57
N THR A 138 -14.63 5.37 6.15
CA THR A 138 -14.72 4.03 5.58
C THR A 138 -15.46 3.18 6.58
N GLY A 139 -16.56 2.57 6.17
CA GLY A 139 -17.32 1.66 7.03
C GLY A 139 -17.49 0.31 6.36
N GLY A 140 -17.79 -0.69 7.17
CA GLY A 140 -18.06 -2.03 6.71
C GLY A 140 -18.92 -2.78 7.71
N ILE A 141 -19.59 -3.80 7.20
CA ILE A 141 -20.34 -4.75 7.99
C ILE A 141 -19.69 -6.10 7.73
N SER A 142 -19.27 -6.77 8.78
CA SER A 142 -18.65 -8.09 8.72
C SER A 142 -19.40 -9.02 9.65
N THR A 143 -19.83 -10.16 9.13
CA THR A 143 -20.45 -11.22 9.93
C THR A 143 -19.37 -12.25 10.28
N MET A 144 -19.20 -12.54 11.57
CA MET A 144 -18.32 -13.58 12.06
C MET A 144 -19.16 -14.73 12.59
N VAL A 145 -18.77 -15.97 12.31
CA VAL A 145 -19.42 -17.17 12.84
C VAL A 145 -18.35 -18.00 13.53
N GLY A 146 -18.51 -18.23 14.83
CA GLY A 146 -17.53 -18.94 15.64
C GLY A 146 -18.11 -19.39 16.98
N ASN A 147 -17.62 -20.51 17.52
CA ASN A 147 -18.04 -21.06 18.82
C ASN A 147 -19.57 -21.18 19.02
N ASN A 148 -20.26 -21.72 18.01
CA ASN A 148 -21.73 -21.83 17.97
C ASN A 148 -22.46 -20.49 18.19
N GLU A 149 -21.84 -19.39 17.76
CA GLU A 149 -22.42 -18.06 17.79
C GLU A 149 -22.13 -17.35 16.47
N GLY A 150 -23.17 -16.72 15.90
CA GLY A 150 -22.99 -15.73 14.84
C GLY A 150 -22.95 -14.34 15.47
N SER A 151 -21.99 -13.52 15.08
CA SER A 151 -21.94 -12.11 15.43
C SER A 151 -21.85 -11.22 14.18
N VAL A 152 -22.54 -10.09 14.25
CA VAL A 152 -22.49 -9.05 13.22
C VAL A 152 -21.66 -7.91 13.79
N ILE A 153 -20.59 -7.55 13.11
CA ILE A 153 -19.69 -6.46 13.47
C ILE A 153 -19.87 -5.35 12.44
N VAL A 154 -20.31 -4.19 12.90
CA VAL A 154 -20.36 -2.95 12.14
C VAL A 154 -19.18 -2.11 12.57
N HIS A 155 -18.31 -1.77 11.63
CA HIS A 155 -17.15 -0.92 11.91
C HIS A 155 -17.18 0.34 11.06
N ALA A 156 -16.74 1.45 11.64
CA ALA A 156 -16.56 2.73 10.99
C ALA A 156 -15.18 3.28 11.34
N LYS A 157 -14.42 3.67 10.33
CA LYS A 157 -13.05 4.17 10.43
C LYS A 157 -12.93 5.51 9.74
N ALA A 158 -12.48 6.51 10.47
CA ALA A 158 -12.14 7.82 9.95
C ALA A 158 -10.61 7.99 9.99
N PRO A 159 -9.87 7.62 8.91
CA PRO A 159 -8.43 7.81 8.86
C PRO A 159 -8.07 9.29 8.68
N ASN A 160 -6.87 9.66 9.10
CA ASN A 160 -6.20 10.94 8.86
C ASN A 160 -6.99 12.21 9.25
N LEU A 161 -7.71 12.21 10.38
CA LEU A 161 -8.69 13.26 10.77
C LEU A 161 -8.14 14.70 10.64
N PHE A 162 -6.92 14.94 11.16
CA PHE A 162 -6.26 16.25 11.15
C PHE A 162 -5.15 16.42 10.09
N GLY A 163 -5.09 15.51 9.10
CA GLY A 163 -4.04 15.55 8.07
C GLY A 163 -2.68 15.03 8.54
N ARG A 164 -2.59 14.52 9.78
CA ARG A 164 -1.36 14.04 10.42
C ARG A 164 -1.31 12.52 10.71
N GLY A 165 -2.15 11.74 10.04
CA GLY A 165 -2.22 10.27 10.25
C GLY A 165 -3.03 9.83 11.48
N GLU A 166 -3.61 10.78 12.21
CA GLU A 166 -4.54 10.51 13.31
C GLU A 166 -5.79 9.78 12.80
N ARG A 167 -6.26 8.76 13.49
CA ARG A 167 -7.40 7.94 13.05
C ARG A 167 -8.37 7.69 14.19
N LEU A 168 -9.65 7.73 13.89
CA LEU A 168 -10.73 7.37 14.80
C LEU A 168 -11.41 6.11 14.26
N GLN A 169 -11.69 5.15 15.13
CA GLN A 169 -12.35 3.89 14.77
C GLN A 169 -13.46 3.63 15.78
N MET A 170 -14.60 3.18 15.27
CA MET A 170 -15.75 2.77 16.04
C MET A 170 -16.13 1.37 15.57
N GLU A 171 -16.36 0.48 16.52
CA GLU A 171 -16.77 -0.89 16.28
C GLU A 171 -17.98 -1.19 17.16
N TYR A 172 -19.01 -1.75 16.56
CA TYR A 172 -20.21 -2.22 17.21
C TYR A 172 -20.42 -3.67 16.80
N SER A 173 -20.47 -4.59 17.76
CA SER A 173 -20.71 -6.00 17.50
C SER A 173 -21.91 -6.51 18.28
N TYR A 174 -22.73 -7.30 17.61
CA TYR A 174 -23.93 -7.93 18.15
C TYR A 174 -23.90 -9.43 17.86
N GLY A 175 -23.90 -10.26 18.90
CA GLY A 175 -23.88 -11.70 18.81
C GLY A 175 -25.21 -12.36 19.12
N SER A 176 -25.40 -13.56 18.55
CA SER A 176 -26.61 -14.36 18.67
C SER A 176 -26.94 -14.76 20.12
N LYS A 177 -25.97 -14.74 21.05
CA LYS A 177 -26.21 -15.00 22.48
C LYS A 177 -26.51 -13.71 23.27
N SER A 178 -27.02 -12.69 22.60
CA SER A 178 -27.24 -11.35 23.17
C SER A 178 -25.94 -10.72 23.71
N SER A 179 -24.79 -11.06 23.12
CA SER A 179 -23.53 -10.39 23.39
C SER A 179 -23.50 -9.07 22.62
N THR A 180 -23.19 -7.97 23.28
CA THR A 180 -23.05 -6.66 22.64
C THR A 180 -21.73 -6.05 23.02
N ASN A 181 -20.92 -5.66 22.06
CA ASN A 181 -19.67 -4.97 22.33
C ASN A 181 -19.56 -3.69 21.49
N ILE A 182 -19.26 -2.60 22.17
CA ILE A 182 -19.07 -1.27 21.59
C ILE A 182 -17.65 -0.85 21.94
N SER A 183 -16.86 -0.51 20.92
CA SER A 183 -15.50 -0.02 21.08
C SER A 183 -15.30 1.25 20.26
N ILE A 184 -14.79 2.30 20.89
CA ILE A 184 -14.40 3.54 20.22
C ILE A 184 -12.93 3.76 20.51
N SER A 185 -12.10 3.84 19.49
CA SER A 185 -10.66 4.04 19.60
C SER A 185 -10.17 5.23 18.78
N ALA A 186 -9.36 6.07 19.41
CA ALA A 186 -8.64 7.17 18.78
C ALA A 186 -7.15 6.87 18.82
N VAL A 187 -6.48 6.96 17.67
CA VAL A 187 -5.05 6.70 17.54
C VAL A 187 -4.36 7.93 17.00
N LYS A 188 -3.33 8.38 17.70
CA LYS A 188 -2.45 9.49 17.35
C LYS A 188 -1.02 8.99 17.13
N PRO A 189 -0.56 8.90 15.87
CA PRO A 189 0.82 8.60 15.58
C PRO A 189 1.68 9.86 15.71
N PHE A 190 2.75 9.77 16.48
CA PHE A 190 3.84 10.72 16.51
C PHE A 190 4.96 10.15 15.65
N ILE A 191 5.05 10.68 14.43
CA ILE A 191 6.05 10.26 13.46
C ILE A 191 7.12 11.34 13.45
N ASP A 192 8.19 11.10 14.20
CA ASP A 192 9.42 11.86 14.10
C ASP A 192 10.48 11.01 13.39
N ASN A 193 11.49 11.63 12.78
CA ASN A 193 12.46 10.97 11.90
C ASN A 193 13.17 9.75 12.52
N TRP A 194 13.19 9.64 13.85
CA TRP A 194 13.83 8.53 14.58
C TRP A 194 12.92 7.81 15.57
N ARG A 195 11.71 8.31 15.87
CA ARG A 195 10.81 7.69 16.84
C ARG A 195 9.41 7.59 16.26
N HIS A 196 8.95 6.36 16.09
CA HIS A 196 7.54 6.07 15.80
C HIS A 196 6.84 5.72 17.11
N THR A 197 6.24 6.72 17.74
CA THR A 197 5.41 6.53 18.92
C THR A 197 3.94 6.57 18.51
N VAL A 198 3.16 5.57 18.90
CA VAL A 198 1.73 5.51 18.62
C VAL A 198 0.98 5.55 19.94
N LEU A 199 0.21 6.62 20.15
CA LEU A 199 -0.69 6.73 21.29
C LEU A 199 -2.09 6.28 20.85
N THR A 200 -2.66 5.32 21.56
CA THR A 200 -4.00 4.81 21.31
C THR A 200 -4.82 4.95 22.58
N GLY A 201 -5.93 5.68 22.51
CA GLY A 201 -6.94 5.71 23.58
C GLY A 201 -8.19 5.01 23.08
N SER A 202 -8.79 4.14 23.89
CA SER A 202 -10.05 3.48 23.53
C SER A 202 -10.98 3.32 24.72
N VAL A 203 -12.27 3.42 24.47
CA VAL A 203 -13.33 3.14 25.43
C VAL A 203 -14.09 1.94 24.91
N PHE A 204 -14.32 0.95 25.76
CA PHE A 204 -15.09 -0.22 25.42
C PHE A 204 -16.22 -0.46 26.42
N ASN A 205 -17.31 -1.02 25.92
CA ASN A 205 -18.44 -1.46 26.71
C ASN A 205 -18.89 -2.80 26.14
N THR A 206 -18.65 -3.88 26.90
CA THR A 206 -19.02 -5.24 26.51
C THR A 206 -20.06 -5.77 27.48
N SER A 207 -21.18 -6.23 26.95
CA SER A 207 -22.26 -6.87 27.71
C SER A 207 -22.42 -8.29 27.22
N ASN A 208 -22.25 -9.24 28.13
CA ASN A 208 -22.37 -10.66 27.85
C ASN A 208 -23.39 -11.28 28.78
N ARG A 209 -24.31 -12.05 28.21
CA ARG A 209 -25.29 -12.82 28.96
C ARG A 209 -24.91 -14.29 28.95
N PHE A 210 -24.86 -14.89 30.13
CA PHE A 210 -24.53 -16.29 30.33
C PHE A 210 -25.82 -17.12 30.53
N PRO A 211 -26.31 -17.82 29.49
CA PRO A 211 -27.62 -18.48 29.54
C PRO A 211 -27.69 -19.61 30.58
N TRP A 212 -26.57 -20.28 30.87
CA TRP A 212 -26.47 -21.38 31.84
C TRP A 212 -26.57 -20.95 33.32
N SER A 213 -26.28 -19.69 33.64
CA SER A 213 -26.30 -19.17 35.00
C SER A 213 -27.31 -18.03 35.18
N GLY A 214 -27.93 -17.56 34.09
CA GLY A 214 -28.80 -16.37 34.09
C GLY A 214 -28.06 -15.07 34.38
N PHE A 215 -26.74 -15.11 34.58
CA PHE A 215 -25.91 -13.95 34.92
C PHE A 215 -25.69 -13.06 33.69
N SER A 216 -25.75 -11.75 33.90
CA SER A 216 -25.42 -10.74 32.90
C SER A 216 -24.20 -9.96 33.39
N GLN A 217 -23.14 -9.98 32.60
CA GLN A 217 -21.91 -9.24 32.85
C GLN A 217 -21.88 -8.02 31.94
N CYS A 218 -21.57 -6.86 32.50
CA CYS A 218 -21.42 -5.61 31.77
C CYS A 218 -20.09 -4.99 32.18
N ASP A 219 -19.09 -5.10 31.31
CA ASP A 219 -17.77 -4.53 31.55
C ASP A 219 -17.61 -3.27 30.73
N LYS A 220 -17.39 -2.15 31.43
CA LYS A 220 -17.07 -0.87 30.83
C LYS A 220 -15.65 -0.52 31.22
N GLY A 221 -14.90 0.01 30.29
CA GLY A 221 -13.52 0.36 30.56
C GLY A 221 -12.94 1.33 29.56
N PHE A 222 -11.79 1.86 29.96
CA PHE A 222 -10.93 2.68 29.13
C PHE A 222 -9.55 2.02 29.05
N LEU A 223 -9.00 1.98 27.84
CA LEU A 223 -7.66 1.51 27.55
C LEU A 223 -6.84 2.66 27.00
N LEU A 224 -5.64 2.81 27.53
CA LEU A 224 -4.60 3.68 26.99
C LEU A 224 -3.39 2.83 26.64
N ASP A 225 -3.05 2.76 25.37
CA ASP A 225 -1.90 2.03 24.83
C ASP A 225 -0.89 3.05 24.28
N ILE A 226 0.36 2.89 24.69
CA ILE A 226 1.52 3.60 24.16
C ILE A 226 2.46 2.58 23.53
N GLY A 227 2.51 2.58 22.20
CA GLY A 227 3.47 1.81 21.42
C GLY A 227 4.71 2.63 21.07
N LEU A 228 5.89 2.18 21.48
CA LEU A 228 7.18 2.76 21.13
C LEU A 228 7.91 1.84 20.15
N ASN A 229 8.15 2.35 18.94
CA ASN A 229 8.95 1.68 17.92
C ASN A 229 10.17 2.56 17.56
N PRO A 230 11.26 2.49 18.35
CA PRO A 230 12.42 3.38 18.20
C PRO A 230 13.29 3.13 16.96
N ASP A 231 13.24 1.96 16.33
CA ASP A 231 14.17 1.65 15.23
C ASP A 231 13.55 1.75 13.83
N GLY A 232 12.22 1.87 13.71
CA GLY A 232 11.50 1.80 12.43
C GLY A 232 11.61 0.45 11.68
N ALA A 233 12.68 -0.31 11.92
CA ALA A 233 13.01 -1.64 11.41
C ALA A 233 12.43 -2.78 12.27
N GLY A 234 11.71 -2.46 13.36
CA GLY A 234 10.97 -3.45 14.16
C GLY A 234 11.83 -4.32 15.10
N THR A 235 13.11 -4.02 15.28
CA THR A 235 14.02 -4.74 16.19
C THR A 235 13.61 -4.62 17.66
N LEU A 236 13.04 -3.48 18.06
CA LEU A 236 12.55 -3.22 19.40
C LEU A 236 11.16 -2.60 19.34
N LYS A 237 10.18 -3.28 19.93
CA LYS A 237 8.79 -2.80 20.07
C LYS A 237 8.39 -2.90 21.53
N HIS A 238 8.17 -1.76 22.17
CA HIS A 238 7.60 -1.70 23.50
C HIS A 238 6.14 -1.28 23.40
N ASN A 239 5.26 -1.98 24.11
CA ASN A 239 3.86 -1.58 24.26
C ASN A 239 3.58 -1.46 25.77
N LEU A 240 3.13 -0.29 26.20
CA LEU A 240 2.61 -0.05 27.53
C LEU A 240 1.10 0.15 27.42
N GLN A 241 0.33 -0.81 27.92
CA GLN A 241 -1.12 -0.74 27.96
C GLN A 241 -1.60 -0.56 29.41
N TYR A 242 -2.40 0.47 29.63
CA TYR A 242 -3.12 0.71 30.87
C TYR A 242 -4.60 0.46 30.64
N GLU A 243 -5.18 -0.40 31.45
CA GLU A 243 -6.59 -0.76 31.44
C GLU A 243 -7.24 -0.37 32.75
N SER A 244 -8.37 0.32 32.66
CA SER A 244 -9.16 0.73 33.81
C SER A 244 -10.63 0.41 33.56
N TYR A 245 -11.26 -0.24 34.53
CA TYR A 245 -12.69 -0.56 34.53
C TYR A 245 -13.48 0.56 35.22
N ILE A 246 -14.68 0.82 34.70
CA ILE A 246 -15.61 1.86 35.19
C ILE A 246 -16.89 1.20 35.69
#